data_AF-A0A9D0CY53-F1
#
_entry.id   AF-A0A9D0CY53-F1
#
_cell.length_a   1.000
_cell.length_b   1.000
_cell.length_c   1.000
_cell.angle_alpha   90.00
_cell.angle_beta   90.00
_cell.angle_gamma   90.00
#
_symmetry.space_group_name_H-M   'P 1'
#
loop_
_entity.id
_entity.type
_entity.pdbx_description
1 polymer ?
#
loop_
_entity_poly.entity_id
_entity_poly.type
_entity_poly.pdbx_seq_one_letter_code
_entity_poly.pdbx_strand_id
1 'polypeptide(L)' 'MPNTNCLAGMQCHCDSEGPFRITVRTVVEMHDDGSENLAGDLVFDDGDWCVCCRCEHAGLVSDFRRTPVECVPTLAPLIG' A
#
# COMPACT_ATOMS: atom_id res chain seq x y z
N MET A 1 -0.95 6.20 14.26
CA MET A 1 -0.50 4.81 14.52
C MET A 1 -0.11 4.25 13.17
N PRO A 2 1.06 3.60 13.08
CA PRO A 2 1.48 2.97 11.83
C PRO A 2 0.57 1.79 11.48
N ASN A 3 0.39 1.55 10.19
CA ASN A 3 -0.28 0.36 9.71
C ASN A 3 0.55 -0.88 10.05
N THR A 4 -0.07 -1.91 10.61
CA THR A 4 0.60 -3.14 11.05
C THR A 4 0.17 -4.41 10.31
N ASN A 5 -0.75 -4.29 9.35
CA ASN A 5 -1.28 -5.41 8.57
C ASN A 5 -1.08 -5.18 7.06
N CYS A 6 -2.12 -5.27 6.22
CA CYS A 6 -2.02 -5.22 4.75
C CYS A 6 -1.35 -3.94 4.21
N LEU A 7 -1.40 -2.85 4.97
CA LEU A 7 -0.83 -1.55 4.59
C LEU A 7 0.51 -1.25 5.31
N ALA A 8 1.12 -2.24 5.95
CA ALA A 8 2.38 -2.06 6.67
C ALA A 8 3.48 -1.54 5.71
N GLY A 9 4.20 -0.50 6.16
CA GLY A 9 5.23 0.17 5.36
C GLY A 9 4.71 1.18 4.32
N MET A 10 3.39 1.40 4.24
CA MET A 10 2.83 2.43 3.37
C MET A 10 2.82 3.81 4.06
N GLN A 11 3.27 4.83 3.33
CA GLN A 11 3.24 6.22 3.73
C GLN A 11 3.17 7.13 2.49
N CYS A 12 2.25 8.09 2.51
CA CYS A 12 2.16 9.13 1.50
C CYS A 12 3.25 10.19 1.68
N HIS A 13 3.55 10.97 0.64
CA HIS A 13 4.43 12.15 0.70
C HIS A 13 3.96 13.24 1.68
N CYS A 14 2.68 13.26 2.07
CA CYS A 14 2.17 14.15 3.13
C CYS A 14 2.36 13.57 4.55
N ASP A 15 3.21 12.56 4.67
CA ASP A 15 3.53 11.75 5.86
C ASP A 15 2.34 11.00 6.48
N SER A 16 1.17 11.01 5.83
CA SER A 16 0.05 10.17 6.22
C SER A 16 0.35 8.70 5.95
N GLU A 17 0.22 7.88 6.99
CA GLU A 17 0.24 6.42 6.90
C GLU A 17 -1.15 5.86 6.50
N GLY A 18 -2.04 6.68 5.94
CA GLY A 18 -3.40 6.29 5.57
C GLY A 18 -4.49 7.00 6.40
N PRO A 19 -5.77 6.64 6.20
CA PRO A 19 -6.27 5.58 5.32
C PRO A 19 -6.06 5.87 3.82
N PHE A 20 -6.06 4.81 3.02
CA PHE A 20 -5.94 4.87 1.55
C PHE A 20 -7.18 4.27 0.89
N ARG A 21 -7.56 4.79 -0.28
CA ARG A 21 -8.50 4.09 -1.18
C ARG A 21 -7.68 3.34 -2.21
N ILE A 22 -7.82 2.03 -2.26
CA ILE A 22 -7.03 1.15 -3.12
C ILE A 22 -7.97 0.34 -4.01
N THR A 23 -7.64 0.23 -5.30
CA THR A 23 -8.32 -0.72 -6.19
C THR A 23 -7.95 -2.13 -5.76
N VAL A 24 -8.95 -2.94 -5.45
CA VAL A 24 -8.76 -4.34 -5.02
C VAL A 24 -9.42 -5.27 -6.02
N ARG A 25 -8.86 -6.47 -6.14
CA ARG A 25 -9.46 -7.61 -6.82
C ARG A 25 -10.01 -8.57 -5.78
N THR A 26 -11.13 -9.20 -6.10
CA THR A 26 -11.73 -10.22 -5.26
C THR A 26 -12.47 -11.23 -6.14
N VAL A 27 -12.72 -12.41 -5.60
CA VAL A 27 -13.49 -13.47 -6.24
C VAL A 27 -14.81 -13.58 -5.51
N VAL A 28 -15.91 -13.51 -6.25
CA VAL A 28 -17.26 -13.64 -5.72
C VAL A 28 -18.03 -14.71 -6.47
N GLU A 29 -18.95 -15.37 -5.78
CA GLU A 29 -19.99 -16.15 -6.43
C GLU A 29 -21.01 -15.19 -7.05
N MET A 30 -21.24 -15.34 -8.35
CA MET A 30 -22.10 -14.45 -9.14
C MET A 30 -23.24 -15.27 -9.73
N HIS A 31 -24.47 -14.82 -9.48
CA HIS A 31 -25.69 -15.32 -10.09
C HIS A 31 -26.25 -14.26 -11.06
N ASP A 32 -27.22 -14.62 -11.90
CA ASP A 32 -27.81 -13.71 -12.87
C ASP A 32 -28.56 -12.54 -12.20
N ASP A 33 -29.03 -12.73 -10.97
CA ASP A 33 -29.66 -11.71 -10.12
C ASP A 33 -28.66 -10.92 -9.24
N GLY A 34 -27.37 -11.27 -9.31
CA GLY A 34 -26.27 -10.56 -8.67
C GLY A 34 -25.42 -11.45 -7.77
N SER A 35 -24.66 -10.81 -6.88
CA SER A 35 -23.85 -11.48 -5.85
C SER A 35 -24.30 -11.00 -4.47
N GLU A 36 -24.59 -11.92 -3.56
CA GLU A 36 -25.15 -11.56 -2.26
C GLU A 36 -24.09 -11.33 -1.17
N ASN A 37 -22.81 -11.64 -1.44
CA ASN A 37 -21.72 -11.43 -0.50
C ASN A 37 -20.37 -11.23 -1.19
N LEU A 38 -19.77 -10.06 -0.98
CA LEU A 38 -18.32 -9.86 -1.13
C LEU A 38 -17.60 -10.47 0.09
N ALA A 39 -17.83 -11.76 0.34
CA ALA A 39 -17.16 -12.53 1.39
C ALA A 39 -15.92 -13.21 0.78
N GLY A 40 -14.94 -12.39 0.39
CA GLY A 40 -13.71 -12.88 -0.21
C GLY A 40 -12.52 -12.05 0.24
N ASP A 41 -11.33 -12.65 0.16
CA ASP A 41 -10.09 -11.91 0.39
C ASP A 41 -10.01 -10.76 -0.63
N LEU A 42 -9.71 -9.56 -0.12
CA LEU A 42 -9.42 -8.40 -0.95
C LEU A 42 -7.92 -8.41 -1.24
N VAL A 43 -7.58 -8.63 -2.50
CA VAL A 43 -6.19 -8.72 -2.96
C VAL A 43 -5.83 -7.45 -3.73
N PHE A 44 -4.70 -6.85 -3.39
CA PHE A 44 -4.06 -5.80 -4.16
C PHE A 44 -2.55 -6.04 -4.20
N ASP A 45 -1.90 -5.54 -5.24
CA ASP A 45 -0.46 -5.54 -5.42
C ASP A 45 0.08 -4.13 -5.66
N ASP A 46 1.38 -4.03 -5.88
CA ASP A 46 2.11 -2.78 -6.01
C ASP A 46 1.72 -1.98 -7.26
N GLY A 47 1.14 -2.62 -8.27
CA GLY A 47 0.64 -2.00 -9.49
C GLY A 47 -0.83 -1.56 -9.42
N ASP A 48 -1.53 -1.82 -8.30
CA ASP A 48 -2.91 -1.38 -8.13
C ASP A 48 -2.99 0.12 -7.79
N TRP A 49 -4.07 0.77 -8.21
CA TRP A 49 -4.27 2.22 -8.01
C TRP A 49 -4.54 2.54 -6.53
N CYS A 50 -3.95 3.63 -6.04
CA CYS A 50 -4.02 4.06 -4.64
C CYS A 50 -4.20 5.58 -4.54
N VAL A 51 -5.06 6.02 -3.62
CA VAL A 51 -5.30 7.44 -3.31
C VAL A 51 -5.20 7.68 -1.81
N CYS A 52 -4.39 8.67 -1.41
CA CYS A 52 -4.30 9.13 -0.03
C CYS A 52 -5.56 9.93 0.36
N CYS A 53 -6.27 9.52 1.41
CA CYS A 53 -7.47 10.23 1.86
C CYS A 53 -7.19 11.59 2.50
N ARG A 54 -5.93 11.91 2.83
CA ARG A 54 -5.56 13.18 3.47
C ARG A 54 -5.25 14.30 2.49
N CYS A 55 -4.49 14.02 1.43
CA CYS A 55 -4.01 15.03 0.48
C CYS A 55 -4.45 14.77 -0.96
N GLU A 56 -5.25 13.72 -1.20
CA GLU A 56 -5.76 13.32 -2.51
C GLU A 56 -4.69 12.96 -3.56
N HIS A 57 -3.42 12.87 -3.14
CA HIS A 57 -2.37 12.34 -3.99
C HIS A 57 -2.72 10.93 -4.44
N ALA A 58 -2.55 10.68 -5.73
CA ALA A 58 -2.96 9.46 -6.39
C ALA A 58 -1.82 8.90 -7.25
N GLY A 59 -1.65 7.59 -7.20
CA GLY A 59 -0.56 6.85 -7.83
C GLY A 59 -0.79 5.34 -7.73
N LEU A 60 0.26 4.57 -7.91
CA LEU A 60 0.26 3.12 -7.68
C LEU A 60 0.55 2.81 -6.22
N VAL A 61 0.13 1.66 -5.70
CA VAL A 61 0.46 1.21 -4.33
C VAL A 61 1.97 1.26 -4.06
N SER A 62 2.81 0.94 -5.06
CA SER A 62 4.27 1.07 -4.98
C SER A 62 4.75 2.48 -4.61
N ASP A 63 4.07 3.51 -5.10
CA ASP A 63 4.45 4.91 -4.87
C ASP A 63 4.28 5.32 -3.40
N PHE A 64 3.47 4.56 -2.66
CA PHE A 64 3.23 4.75 -1.23
C PHE A 64 4.07 3.81 -0.37
N ARG A 65 4.82 2.86 -0.91
CA ARG A 65 5.69 1.99 -0.09
C ARG A 65 7.04 2.66 0.13
N ARG A 66 7.36 2.98 1.39
CA ARG A 66 8.76 3.30 1.72
C ARG A 66 9.49 1.97 1.82
N THR A 67 10.39 1.70 0.87
CA THR A 67 11.43 0.67 1.09
C THR A 67 12.10 0.99 2.42
N PRO A 68 12.37 -0.01 3.29
CA PRO A 68 13.23 0.21 4.43
C PRO A 68 14.50 0.86 3.89
N VAL A 69 14.81 2.06 4.36
CA VAL A 69 16.11 2.67 4.05
C VAL A 69 17.12 1.70 4.67
N GLU A 70 17.77 0.89 3.84
CA GLU A 70 18.91 0.12 4.30
C GLU A 70 19.90 1.15 4.83
N CYS A 71 20.10 1.12 6.15
CA CYS A 71 21.09 1.94 6.82
C CYS A 71 22.45 1.41 6.36
N VAL A 72 22.91 1.84 5.17
CA VAL A 72 24.22 1.48 4.65
C VAL A 72 25.23 2.05 5.64
N PRO A 73 25.98 1.24 6.40
CA PRO A 73 27.01 1.79 7.25
C PRO A 73 28.03 2.44 6.33
N THR A 74 28.18 3.76 6.42
CA THR A 74 29.26 4.51 5.77
C THR A 74 30.57 3.88 6.21
N LEU A 75 31.17 3.05 5.34
CA LEU A 75 32.54 2.58 5.52
C LEU A 75 33.43 3.82 5.42
N ALA A 76 33.83 4.33 6.58
CA ALA A 76 34.88 5.33 6.67
C ALA A 76 36.15 4.78 5.99
N PRO A 77 36.87 5.57 5.19
CA PRO A 77 38.11 5.09 4.58
C PRO A 77 39.13 4.83 5.69
N LEU A 78 39.64 3.60 5.77
CA LEU A 78 40.83 3.29 6.53
C LEU A 78 41.99 4.02 5.86
N ILE A 79 42.39 5.14 6.44
CA ILE A 79 43.61 5.86 6.06
C ILE A 79 44.77 4.97 6.55
N GLY A 80 45.57 4.45 5.63
CA GLY A 80 46.80 3.70 5.87
C GLY A 80 47.89 4.18 4.91
#